data_AF-A0A3S5JYR5-F1
#
_entry.id   AF-A0A3S5JYR5-F1
#
_cell.length_a   1.000
_cell.length_b   1.000
_cell.length_c   1.000
_cell.angle_alpha   90.00
_cell.angle_beta   90.00
_cell.angle_gamma   90.00
#
_symmetry.space_group_name_H-M   'P 1'
#
loop_
_entity.id
_entity.type
_entity.pdbx_description
1 polymer ?
#
loop_
_entity_poly.entity_id
_entity_poly.type
_entity_poly.pdbx_seq_one_letter_code
_entity_poly.pdbx_strand_id
1 'polypeptide(L)'
;MSTEAIGWIIAAVILIGVIVFLFKGMIQTFRRNWVLALLLLIFAGPIWFVWAIIEMFLPFNPGDGARPFETNVNLSQNVNVPNAVPEPIDKGDRFSCPQCAEMIKLDVMKCRFCGIRV
;
A
#
# COMPACT_ATOMS: atom_id res chain seq x y z
N MET A 1 -8.34 -26.95 12.09
CA MET A 1 -8.41 -26.14 10.86
C MET A 1 -9.87 -25.93 10.54
N SER A 2 -10.34 -24.67 10.50
CA SER A 2 -11.69 -24.36 10.05
C SER A 2 -11.81 -24.60 8.53
N THR A 3 -13.01 -24.94 8.07
CA THR A 3 -13.30 -25.25 6.65
C THR A 3 -12.98 -24.09 5.70
N GLU A 4 -13.09 -22.85 6.20
CA GLU A 4 -12.66 -21.63 5.51
C GLU A 4 -11.14 -21.62 5.23
N ALA A 5 -10.32 -22.04 6.19
CA ALA A 5 -8.86 -22.05 6.03
C ALA A 5 -8.42 -23.04 4.94
N ILE A 6 -9.10 -24.18 4.83
CA ILE A 6 -8.84 -25.18 3.79
C ILE A 6 -9.18 -24.62 2.40
N GLY A 7 -10.30 -23.88 2.29
CA GLY A 7 -10.69 -23.21 1.05
C GLY A 7 -9.65 -22.21 0.56
N TRP A 8 -9.12 -21.36 1.46
CA TRP A 8 -8.05 -20.41 1.13
C TRP A 8 -6.75 -21.10 0.68
N ILE A 9 -6.39 -22.21 1.31
CA ILE A 9 -5.18 -22.98 0.93
C ILE A 9 -5.34 -23.57 -0.47
N ILE A 10 -6.48 -24.18 -0.79
CA ILE A 10 -6.74 -24.76 -2.11
C ILE A 10 -6.74 -23.67 -3.19
N ALA A 11 -7.40 -22.54 -2.93
CA ALA A 11 -7.42 -21.40 -3.84
C ALA A 11 -6.00 -20.87 -4.11
N ALA A 12 -5.18 -20.73 -3.06
CA ALA A 12 -3.79 -20.30 -3.20
C ALA A 12 -2.95 -21.28 -4.04
N VAL A 13 -3.10 -22.59 -3.82
CA VAL A 13 -2.37 -23.61 -4.60
C VAL A 13 -2.77 -23.58 -6.07
N ILE A 14 -4.07 -23.47 -6.37
CA ILE A 14 -4.56 -23.36 -7.75
C ILE A 14 -4.03 -22.10 -8.42
N LEU A 15 -4.10 -20.95 -7.71
CA LEU A 15 -3.59 -19.67 -8.21
C LEU A 15 -2.09 -19.77 -8.54
N ILE A 16 -1.29 -20.32 -7.63
CA ILE A 16 0.15 -20.52 -7.84
C ILE A 16 0.39 -21.45 -9.04
N GLY A 17 -0.36 -22.55 -9.16
CA GLY A 17 -0.26 -23.47 -10.28
C GLY A 17 -0.55 -22.81 -11.64
N VAL A 18 -1.61 -21.99 -11.70
CA VAL A 18 -1.96 -21.20 -12.90
C VAL A 18 -0.86 -20.21 -13.23
N ILE A 19 -0.33 -19.49 -12.23
CA ILE A 19 0.77 -18.54 -12.41
C ILE A 19 1.98 -19.23 -13.02
N VAL A 20 2.42 -20.36 -12.47
CA VAL A 20 3.57 -21.12 -12.99
C VAL A 20 3.33 -21.58 -14.43
N PHE A 21 2.11 -22.04 -14.75
CA PHE A 21 1.74 -22.44 -16.10
C PHE A 21 1.81 -21.26 -17.10
N LEU A 22 1.32 -20.09 -16.69
CA LEU A 22 1.42 -18.85 -17.48
C LEU A 22 2.88 -18.45 -17.70
N PHE A 23 3.73 -18.47 -16.67
CA PHE A 23 5.16 -18.18 -16.82
C PHE A 23 5.86 -19.15 -17.77
N LYS A 24 5.53 -20.45 -17.68
CA LYS A 24 6.07 -21.46 -18.62
C LYS A 24 5.68 -21.14 -20.06
N GLY A 25 4.43 -20.74 -20.32
CA GLY A 25 3.95 -20.30 -21.64
C GLY A 25 4.60 -19.01 -22.13
N MET A 26 4.81 -18.05 -21.22
CA MET A 26 5.49 -16.79 -21.52
C MET A 26 6.94 -17.03 -21.95
N ILE A 27 7.68 -17.89 -21.23
CA ILE A 27 9.05 -18.29 -21.57
C ILE A 27 9.10 -18.98 -22.94
N GLN A 28 8.11 -19.81 -23.25
CA GLN A 28 8.02 -20.45 -24.57
C GLN A 28 7.79 -19.42 -25.69
N THR A 29 7.07 -18.33 -25.41
CA THR A 29 6.86 -17.22 -26.36
C THR A 29 8.15 -16.45 -26.62
N PHE A 30 8.93 -16.14 -25.57
CA PHE A 30 10.26 -15.54 -25.71
C PHE A 30 11.22 -16.39 -26.56
N ARG A 31 11.16 -17.73 -26.42
CA ARG A 31 12.02 -18.63 -27.20
C ARG A 31 11.56 -18.88 -28.63
N ARG A 32 10.26 -18.97 -28.88
CA ARG A 32 9.72 -19.27 -30.23
C ARG A 32 9.72 -18.03 -31.13
N ASN A 33 9.40 -16.87 -30.56
CA ASN A 33 9.35 -15.63 -31.32
C ASN A 33 9.71 -14.43 -30.43
N TRP A 34 11.02 -14.20 -30.25
CA TRP A 34 11.57 -13.11 -29.45
C TRP A 34 11.09 -11.72 -29.92
N VAL A 35 10.82 -11.58 -31.22
CA VAL A 35 10.28 -10.34 -31.83
C VAL A 35 8.89 -10.03 -31.30
N LEU A 36 8.00 -11.02 -31.22
CA LEU A 36 6.64 -10.81 -30.70
C LEU A 36 6.67 -10.41 -29.22
N ALA A 37 7.57 -11.00 -28.44
CA ALA A 37 7.72 -10.66 -27.03
C ALA A 37 8.27 -9.24 -26.84
N LEU A 38 9.25 -8.83 -27.66
CA LEU A 38 9.78 -7.47 -27.68
C LEU A 38 8.69 -6.47 -28.09
N LEU A 39 7.91 -6.79 -29.11
CA LEU A 39 6.78 -5.99 -29.58
C LEU A 39 5.73 -5.80 -28.48
N LEU A 40 5.35 -6.88 -27.77
CA LEU A 40 4.38 -6.84 -26.69
C LEU A 40 4.89 -5.99 -25.52
N LEU A 41 6.18 -6.09 -25.18
CA LEU A 41 6.81 -5.26 -24.14
C LEU A 41 6.86 -3.78 -24.56
N ILE A 42 7.15 -3.50 -25.83
CA ILE A 42 7.14 -2.16 -26.42
C ILE A 42 5.75 -1.54 -26.48
N PHE A 43 4.66 -2.31 -26.60
CA PHE A 43 3.30 -1.78 -26.59
C PHE A 43 2.68 -1.73 -25.21
N ALA A 44 3.04 -2.64 -24.30
CA ALA A 44 2.58 -2.62 -22.93
C ALA A 44 3.10 -1.39 -22.17
N GLY A 45 4.35 -0.99 -22.41
CA GLY A 45 4.93 0.24 -21.86
C GLY A 45 4.12 1.53 -22.14
N PRO A 46 3.85 1.89 -23.41
CA PRO A 46 3.08 3.08 -23.74
C PRO A 46 1.61 2.96 -23.33
N ILE A 47 1.01 1.76 -23.38
CA ILE A 47 -0.35 1.55 -22.84
C ILE A 47 -0.41 1.90 -21.36
N TRP A 48 0.57 1.43 -20.57
CA TRP A 48 0.66 1.75 -19.15
C TRP A 48 0.94 3.24 -18.92
N PHE A 49 1.84 3.84 -19.71
CA PHE A 49 2.16 5.27 -19.62
C PHE A 49 0.95 6.16 -19.90
N VAL A 50 0.14 5.82 -20.90
CA VAL A 50 -1.11 6.54 -21.20
C VAL A 50 -2.09 6.42 -20.04
N TRP A 51 -2.24 5.23 -19.44
CA TRP A 51 -3.08 5.04 -18.26
C TRP A 51 -2.60 5.86 -17.05
N ALA A 52 -1.29 5.87 -16.78
CA ALA A 52 -0.69 6.65 -15.69
C ALA A 52 -0.86 8.17 -15.91
N ILE A 53 -0.75 8.63 -17.16
CA ILE A 53 -1.04 10.03 -17.52
C ILE A 53 -2.51 10.36 -17.26
N ILE A 54 -3.42 9.50 -17.72
CA ILE A 54 -4.86 9.65 -17.48
C ILE A 54 -5.11 9.76 -15.97
N GLU A 55 -4.53 8.89 -15.16
CA GLU A 55 -4.67 8.93 -13.70
C GLU A 55 -4.08 10.20 -13.05
N MET A 56 -2.99 10.75 -13.59
CA MET A 56 -2.41 12.01 -13.10
C MET A 56 -3.29 13.24 -13.40
N PHE A 57 -4.06 13.20 -14.49
CA PHE A 57 -4.93 14.31 -14.91
C PHE A 57 -6.39 14.16 -14.45
N LEU A 58 -6.84 12.96 -14.08
CA LEU A 58 -8.13 12.79 -13.41
C LEU A 58 -7.99 13.11 -11.92
N PRO A 59 -8.95 13.84 -11.31
CA PRO A 59 -8.98 13.99 -9.87
C PRO A 59 -9.07 12.60 -9.23
N PHE A 60 -8.22 12.35 -8.23
CA PHE A 60 -8.19 11.10 -7.47
C PHE A 60 -9.61 10.62 -7.17
N ASN A 61 -9.99 9.45 -7.70
CA ASN A 61 -11.16 8.74 -7.23
C ASN A 61 -10.77 8.02 -5.94
N PRO A 62 -11.20 8.48 -4.75
CA PRO A 62 -10.77 7.91 -3.47
C PRO A 62 -11.25 6.47 -3.25
N GLY A 63 -12.02 5.89 -4.18
CA GLY A 63 -12.50 4.51 -4.10
C GLY A 63 -11.50 3.44 -4.56
N ASP A 64 -10.50 3.79 -5.38
CA ASP A 64 -9.65 2.81 -6.06
C ASP A 64 -8.22 2.74 -5.48
N GLY A 65 -7.79 3.78 -4.76
CA GLY A 65 -6.52 3.81 -4.04
C GLY A 65 -6.66 3.21 -2.64
N ALA A 66 -6.12 2.01 -2.44
CA ALA A 66 -5.79 1.40 -1.15
C ALA A 66 -6.73 1.76 0.01
N ARG A 67 -7.82 1.00 0.21
CA ARG A 67 -8.67 1.11 1.39
C ARG A 67 -7.78 0.98 2.64
N PRO A 68 -7.54 2.03 3.43
CA PRO A 68 -7.11 1.82 4.79
C PRO A 68 -8.33 1.26 5.52
N PHE A 69 -8.20 0.02 6.00
CA PHE A 69 -9.04 -0.64 7.00
C PHE A 69 -10.31 0.15 7.41
N GLU A 70 -11.48 -0.28 6.95
CA GLU A 70 -12.77 0.17 7.49
C GLU A 70 -12.75 -0.01 9.01
N THR A 71 -12.59 1.09 9.75
CA THR A 71 -12.95 1.12 11.17
C THR A 71 -14.36 1.63 11.27
N ASN A 72 -15.31 0.71 11.17
CA ASN A 72 -16.64 0.88 11.71
C ASN A 72 -16.59 0.89 13.25
N VAL A 73 -15.92 1.89 13.82
CA VAL A 73 -15.93 2.15 15.25
C VAL A 73 -17.10 3.06 15.59
N ASN A 74 -18.18 2.43 16.05
CA ASN A 74 -19.29 3.11 16.72
C ASN A 74 -18.83 3.53 18.14
N LEU A 75 -17.94 4.52 18.23
CA LEU A 75 -17.43 5.02 19.51
C LEU A 75 -18.32 6.17 20.02
N SER A 76 -19.30 5.80 20.83
CA SER A 76 -19.84 6.69 21.87
C SER A 76 -18.75 6.95 22.91
N GLN A 77 -17.83 7.88 22.60
CA GLN A 77 -16.75 8.25 23.51
C GLN A 77 -17.31 9.12 24.65
N ASN A 78 -17.59 8.48 25.80
CA ASN A 78 -18.06 9.13 27.02
C ASN A 78 -17.04 9.03 28.17
N VAL A 79 -15.75 9.27 27.90
CA VAL A 79 -14.73 9.16 28.95
C VAL A 79 -14.55 10.49 29.67
N ASN A 80 -14.99 10.52 30.93
CA ASN A 80 -14.78 11.56 31.92
C ASN A 80 -13.38 11.42 32.55
N VAL A 81 -12.43 12.26 32.13
CA VAL A 81 -11.06 12.24 32.69
C VAL A 81 -10.96 13.23 33.85
N PRO A 82 -10.57 12.81 35.08
CA PRO A 82 -10.24 13.74 36.16
C PRO A 82 -8.88 14.40 35.93
N ASN A 83 -8.84 15.70 36.23
CA ASN A 83 -7.70 16.61 36.17
C ASN A 83 -6.38 15.99 36.67
N ALA A 84 -5.43 15.77 35.76
CA ALA A 84 -4.06 15.34 36.06
C ALA A 84 -3.13 16.56 36.12
N VAL A 85 -2.43 16.70 37.25
CA VAL A 85 -1.37 17.69 37.50
C VAL A 85 -0.21 17.48 36.53
N PRO A 86 0.42 18.54 35.97
CA PRO A 86 1.55 18.37 35.05
C PRO A 86 2.80 17.87 35.80
N GLU A 87 3.14 16.60 35.56
CA GLU A 87 4.42 15.98 35.91
C GLU A 87 5.53 16.42 34.92
N PRO A 88 6.82 16.29 35.28
CA PRO A 88 7.92 16.82 34.49
C PRO A 88 8.00 16.13 33.13
N ILE A 89 8.04 16.94 32.06
CA ILE A 89 8.16 16.50 30.68
C ILE A 89 9.53 15.84 30.48
N ASP A 90 9.58 14.51 30.48
CA ASP A 90 10.63 13.76 29.78
C ASP A 90 10.19 12.31 29.46
N LYS A 91 10.50 11.90 28.23
CA LYS A 91 10.41 10.54 27.63
C LYS A 91 9.03 10.00 27.29
N GLY A 92 8.72 10.07 25.99
CA GLY A 92 7.92 9.02 25.38
C GLY A 92 7.67 9.22 23.91
N ASP A 93 7.27 10.42 23.52
CA ASP A 93 6.45 10.46 22.33
C ASP A 93 7.22 11.00 21.13
N ARG A 94 7.84 10.05 20.45
CA ARG A 94 8.37 10.23 19.09
C ARG A 94 7.39 9.60 18.12
N PHE A 95 7.01 10.32 17.09
CA PHE A 95 6.17 9.81 16.01
C PHE A 95 6.97 9.79 14.71
N SER A 96 6.60 8.90 13.79
CA SER A 96 7.27 8.81 12.50
C SER A 96 6.72 9.89 11.56
N CYS A 97 7.61 10.66 10.95
CA CYS A 97 7.21 11.61 9.92
C CYS A 97 6.55 10.87 8.74
N PRO A 98 5.34 11.24 8.29
CA PRO A 98 4.58 10.52 7.28
C PRO A 98 5.20 10.59 5.86
N GLN A 99 6.33 11.27 5.69
CA GLN A 99 6.99 11.47 4.40
C GLN A 99 8.39 10.85 4.33
N CYS A 100 9.13 10.83 5.43
CA CYS A 100 10.48 10.26 5.47
C CYS A 100 10.66 9.19 6.54
N ALA A 101 9.60 8.81 7.25
CA ALA A 101 9.57 7.80 8.31
C ALA A 101 10.56 8.02 9.48
N GLU A 102 11.19 9.20 9.55
CA GLU A 102 12.12 9.57 10.62
C GLU A 102 11.36 9.85 11.94
N MET A 103 11.90 9.39 13.06
CA MET A 103 11.30 9.60 14.38
C MET A 103 11.53 11.03 14.88
N ILE A 104 10.45 11.79 15.03
CA ILE A 104 10.44 13.18 15.45
C ILE A 104 9.70 13.34 16.78
N LYS A 105 10.14 14.29 17.61
CA LYS A 105 9.47 14.59 18.88
C LYS A 105 8.19 15.38 18.63
N LEU A 106 7.17 15.20 19.47
CA LEU A 106 5.88 15.91 19.33
C LEU A 106 5.93 17.42 19.55
N ASP A 107 7.02 17.96 20.12
CA ASP A 107 7.20 19.40 20.32
C ASP A 107 7.74 20.12 19.08
N VAL A 108 8.14 19.41 18.02
CA VAL A 108 8.71 20.04 16.83
C VAL A 108 7.70 20.23 15.70
N MET A 109 7.50 21.49 15.31
CA MET A 109 6.59 21.91 14.21
C MET A 109 7.09 21.55 12.80
N LYS A 110 8.33 21.07 12.65
CA LYS A 110 8.94 20.71 11.36
C LYS A 110 9.83 19.49 11.51
N CYS A 111 9.70 18.54 10.58
CA CYS A 111 10.64 17.43 10.49
C CYS A 111 12.02 17.92 10.05
N ARG A 112 13.07 17.56 10.80
CA ARG A 112 14.47 17.97 10.50
C ARG A 112 15.00 17.37 9.20
N PHE A 113 14.52 16.19 8.80
CA PHE A 113 15.07 15.45 7.67
C PHE A 113 14.42 15.81 6.34
N CYS A 114 13.08 15.87 6.27
CA CYS A 114 12.35 16.23 5.04
C CYS A 114 11.86 17.68 4.99
N GLY A 115 11.98 18.46 6.07
CA GLY A 115 11.60 19.88 6.12
C GLY A 115 10.09 20.17 6.14
N ILE A 116 9.24 19.15 6.05
CA ILE A 116 7.78 19.27 6.08
C ILE A 116 7.29 19.66 7.48
N ARG A 117 6.23 20.48 7.53
CA ARG A 117 5.52 20.80 8.78
C ARG A 117 4.64 19.61 9.17
N VAL A 118 4.69 19.26 10.45
CA VAL A 118 3.99 18.12 11.06
C VAL A 118 2.98 18.60 12.08
#